data_AF-A0AAV1ZNZ4-F1
#
_entry.id   AF-A0AAV1ZNZ4-F1
#
_cell.length_a   1.000
_cell.length_b   1.000
_cell.length_c   1.000
_cell.angle_alpha   90.00
_cell.angle_beta   90.00
_cell.angle_gamma   90.00
#
_symmetry.space_group_name_H-M   'P 1'
#
loop_
_entity.id
_entity.type
_entity.pdbx_description
1 polymer ?
#
loop_
_entity_poly.entity_id
_entity_poly.type
_entity_poly.pdbx_seq_one_letter_code
_entity_poly.pdbx_strand_id
1 'polypeptide(L)' 'MVNSQRMRIANEKASKNVTQRGNVPKTSKAQDEKYAVGPWLLGLFIFVVCGSAVFQLIQSIRFG' A
#
# COMPACT_ATOMS: atom_id res chain seq x y z
N MET A 1 26.92 17.76 44.44
CA MET A 1 26.00 16.78 43.80
C MET A 1 25.27 17.43 42.62
N VAL A 2 25.92 17.58 41.45
CA VAL A 2 25.27 18.16 40.24
C VAL A 2 25.55 17.32 38.98
N ASN A 3 26.55 16.43 39.01
CA ASN A 3 26.87 15.58 37.86
C ASN A 3 25.91 14.38 37.74
N SER A 4 25.45 13.86 38.88
CA SER A 4 24.56 12.70 38.98
C SER A 4 23.15 12.98 38.45
N GLN A 5 22.69 14.23 38.55
CA GLN A 5 21.37 14.65 38.07
C GLN A 5 21.31 14.67 36.53
N ARG A 6 22.40 15.14 35.89
CA ARG A 6 22.56 15.10 34.42
C ARG A 6 22.63 13.68 33.90
N MET A 7 23.38 12.81 34.59
CA MET A 7 23.45 11.37 34.29
C MET A 7 22.08 10.70 34.39
N ARG A 8 21.28 11.04 35.40
CA ARG A 8 19.94 10.47 35.59
C ARG A 8 18.98 10.84 34.46
N ILE A 9 18.99 12.10 34.03
CA ILE A 9 18.18 12.60 32.91
C ILE A 9 18.60 11.93 31.59
N ALA A 10 19.92 11.77 31.37
CA ALA A 10 20.43 11.08 30.19
C ALA A 10 20.01 9.60 30.16
N ASN A 11 20.08 8.91 31.30
CA ASN A 11 19.67 7.52 31.42
C ASN A 11 18.15 7.34 31.24
N GLU A 12 17.36 8.27 31.76
CA GLU A 12 15.90 8.27 31.61
C GLU A 12 15.47 8.51 30.14
N LYS A 13 16.21 9.35 29.40
CA LYS A 13 16.02 9.55 27.96
C LYS A 13 16.45 8.33 27.14
N ALA A 14 17.56 7.69 27.51
CA ALA A 14 18.04 6.47 26.86
C ALA A 14 17.11 5.27 27.12
N SER A 15 16.58 5.15 28.33
CA SER A 15 15.67 4.07 28.74
C SER A 15 14.35 4.08 27.94
N LYS A 16 13.82 5.27 27.58
CA LYS A 16 12.64 5.40 26.71
C LYS A 16 12.86 4.86 25.28
N ASN A 17 14.11 4.78 24.83
CA ASN A 17 14.45 4.20 23.52
C ASN A 17 14.59 2.66 23.56
N VAL A 18 14.59 2.05 24.76
CA VAL A 18 14.68 0.58 24.90
C VAL A 18 13.35 -0.10 24.57
N THR A 19 12.22 0.53 24.87
CA THR A 19 10.87 0.03 24.50
C THR A 19 10.51 0.33 23.05
N GLN A 20 11.19 1.30 22.43
CA GLN A 20 11.11 1.60 20.99
C GLN A 20 12.07 0.73 20.15
N ARG A 21 12.89 -0.10 20.81
CA ARG A 21 13.86 -1.00 20.18
C ARG A 21 13.12 -2.14 19.49
N GLY A 22 12.82 -1.96 18.21
CA GLY A 22 12.11 -2.97 17.41
C GLY A 22 11.04 -2.42 16.48
N ASN A 23 10.67 -1.14 16.60
CA ASN A 23 9.77 -0.48 15.64
C ASN A 23 10.54 0.06 14.41
N VAL A 24 11.44 -0.76 13.88
CA VAL A 24 11.96 -0.58 12.52
C VAL A 24 10.98 -1.28 11.59
N PRO A 25 10.46 -0.60 10.55
CA PRO A 25 9.56 -1.23 9.60
C PRO A 25 10.21 -2.50 9.07
N LYS A 26 9.59 -3.67 9.31
CA LYS A 26 10.16 -5.00 9.06
C LYS A 26 10.29 -5.37 7.58
N THR A 27 10.14 -4.41 6.68
CA THR A 27 10.20 -4.64 5.25
C THR A 27 10.33 -3.28 4.55
N SER A 28 11.32 -3.18 3.66
CA SER A 28 11.48 -2.04 2.73
C SER A 28 10.62 -2.23 1.46
N LYS A 29 9.80 -3.29 1.42
CA LYS A 29 8.87 -3.54 0.33
C LYS A 29 7.53 -2.98 0.75
N ALA A 30 7.23 -1.78 0.25
CA ALA A 30 5.86 -1.33 0.13
C ALA A 30 5.04 -2.50 -0.41
N GLN A 31 4.06 -2.95 0.37
CA GLN A 31 3.16 -4.01 -0.04
C GLN A 31 2.58 -3.61 -1.38
N ASP A 32 2.91 -4.41 -2.39
CA ASP A 32 2.19 -4.56 -3.64
C ASP A 32 1.31 -3.35 -3.98
N GLU A 33 1.91 -2.32 -4.61
CA GLU A 33 1.17 -1.45 -5.53
C GLU A 33 0.67 -2.35 -6.67
N LYS A 34 -0.35 -3.14 -6.34
CA LYS A 34 -0.97 -4.16 -7.14
C LYS A 34 -1.82 -3.43 -8.15
N TYR A 35 -1.13 -2.95 -9.18
CA TYR A 35 -1.60 -2.14 -10.30
C TYR A 35 -2.00 -0.71 -9.88
N ALA A 36 -1.45 0.28 -10.59
CA ALA A 36 -1.85 1.70 -10.49
C ALA A 36 -3.34 1.95 -10.75
N VAL A 37 -4.06 0.91 -11.19
CA VAL A 37 -5.47 0.86 -11.47
C VAL A 37 -6.12 -0.21 -10.59
N GLY A 38 -7.13 0.20 -9.82
CA GLY A 38 -7.80 -0.70 -8.89
C GLY A 38 -8.41 -1.92 -9.61
N PRO A 39 -8.47 -3.10 -8.98
CA PRO A 39 -9.02 -4.32 -9.58
C PRO A 39 -10.40 -4.14 -10.20
N TRP A 40 -11.23 -3.28 -9.60
CA TRP A 40 -12.57 -2.95 -10.09
C TRP A 40 -12.54 -2.16 -11.40
N LEU A 41 -11.61 -1.19 -11.52
CA LEU A 41 -11.41 -0.41 -12.73
C LEU A 41 -10.87 -1.28 -13.87
N LEU A 42 -9.96 -2.19 -13.55
CA LEU A 42 -9.41 -3.16 -14.49
C LEU A 42 -10.51 -4.10 -15.03
N GLY A 43 -11.37 -4.60 -14.13
CA GLY A 43 -12.53 -5.42 -14.50
C GLY A 43 -13.52 -4.68 -15.40
N LEU A 44 -13.86 -3.44 -15.05
CA LEU A 44 -14.72 -2.57 -15.88
C LEU A 44 -14.10 -2.28 -17.25
N PHE A 45 -12.80 -2.00 -17.29
CA PHE A 45 -12.08 -1.72 -18.53
C PHE A 45 -12.13 -2.92 -19.49
N ILE A 46 -11.81 -4.12 -18.99
CA ILE A 46 -11.88 -5.35 -19.79
C ILE A 46 -13.32 -5.64 -20.24
N PHE A 47 -14.31 -5.47 -19.37
CA PHE A 47 -15.72 -5.68 -19.72
C PHE A 47 -16.21 -4.74 -20.82
N VAL A 48 -15.90 -3.45 -20.74
CA VAL A 48 -16.31 -2.47 -21.75
C VAL A 48 -15.60 -2.74 -23.08
N VAL A 49 -14.27 -2.96 -23.05
CA VAL A 49 -13.48 -3.17 -24.27
C VAL A 49 -13.83 -4.50 -24.94
N CYS A 50 -13.74 -5.63 -24.24
CA CYS A 50 -14.06 -6.94 -24.83
C CYS A 50 -15.56 -7.14 -25.05
N GLY A 51 -16.40 -6.65 -24.14
CA GLY A 51 -17.86 -6.80 -24.26
C GLY A 51 -18.41 -6.04 -25.46
N SER A 52 -17.93 -4.83 -25.74
CA SER A 52 -18.39 -4.04 -26.88
C SER A 52 -18.13 -4.72 -28.23
N ALA A 53 -17.00 -5.43 -28.38
CA ALA A 53 -16.70 -6.19 -29.59
C ALA A 53 -17.70 -7.34 -29.81
N VAL A 54 -18.09 -8.04 -28.73
CA VAL A 54 -19.10 -9.10 -28.79
C VAL A 54 -20.47 -8.55 -29.16
N PHE A 55 -20.89 -7.43 -28.56
CA PHE A 55 -22.16 -6.79 -28.90
C PHE A 55 -22.19 -6.27 -30.35
N GLN A 56 -21.09 -5.69 -30.83
CA GLN A 56 -20.95 -5.28 -32.23
C GLN A 56 -21.02 -6.46 -33.20
N LEU A 57 -20.41 -7.59 -32.86
CA LEU A 57 -20.49 -8.81 -33.67
C LEU A 57 -21.92 -9.35 -33.75
N ILE A 58 -22.61 -9.44 -32.61
CA ILE A 58 -24.01 -9.91 -32.56
C ILE A 58 -24.94 -8.95 -33.33
N GLN A 59 -24.77 -7.64 -33.16
CA GLN A 59 -25.52 -6.65 -33.92
C GLN A 59 -25.22 -6.73 -35.42
N SER A 60 -23.95 -6.91 -35.81
CA SER A 60 -23.58 -7.02 -37.22
C SER A 60 -24.14 -8.26 -37.89
N ILE A 61 -24.25 -9.39 -37.19
CA ILE A 61 -24.86 -10.62 -37.73
C ILE A 61 -26.38 -10.55 -37.75
N ARG A 62 -27.00 -9.81 -36.80
CA ARG A 62 -28.46 -9.69 -36.70
C ARG A 62 -29.05 -8.63 -37.63
N PHE A 63 -28.31 -7.54 -37.86
CA PHE A 63 -28.71 -6.40 -38.69
C PHE A 63 -27.98 -6.34 -40.04
N GLY A 64 -26.99 -7.20 -40.28
CA GLY A 64 -26.38 -7.44 -41.59
C GLY A 64 -27.11 -8.50 -42.40
#